data_AF-M5BSI9-F1
#
_entry.id   AF-M5BSI9-F1
#
_cell.length_a   1.000
_cell.length_b   1.000
_cell.length_c   1.000
_cell.angle_alpha   90.00
_cell.angle_beta   90.00
_cell.angle_gamma   90.00
#
_symmetry.space_group_name_H-M   'P 1'
#
loop_
_entity.id
_entity.type
_entity.pdbx_description
1 polymer ?
#
loop_
_entity_poly.entity_id
_entity_poly.type
_entity_poly.pdbx_seq_one_letter_code
_entity_poly.pdbx_strand_id
1 'polypeptide(L)'
;MLGNLLYSAAILSSLVVGVPTANTSRNDGIHLAIGPTCGRLTSTGNTSDLNAGLWDLKHYKTIVSFGDSFTAGGVRDGSPLAPAVITPPSPKAGGRTTNGPVWIEYISNDTSARFMDYAVGGAVTNKTLWPSKSTASDFIEQVGIFLNQSNRLDPLTTLYTVYFGINDVSASHTDGTGNLPVAAQVVLDQIKRLASPPTNARSFLVTDSYGRGKKEPAGEAYKKKIFNGLAKLHYGLPFLQIGYADFGYIWDAVLNTGPGYAAFGYNSPGACALNSSTIVGACDDPDHTFYWIPGHPSKQTHRIMGDYVDSSAQRNDGIKLVIGPTCGKLTATGNVTDTNSGLFDIKKYKTIVSFGDSYTAGGVRDGSPLAAPVIIPPSPKAGGRTTNGPVWIENIANDVGARFMDYAVGGAVTDKTLWPSKANNWDFVQEADIFLSQNNSLDASTTLYTVYFGINDVAASHKDGSANLPKAAQVILDKIELLLKPPTNARSFLVTDSYGYGSHEAPGDAFKKKVFNGIAEMKTRVPGLKFAFVDFAYLWDAVRGKTPGYAAFGYTSIGSCTLNSSTIEGACNDPNHTFYWIPNHPSKQTHRIMADYVKEALKKCL
;
A
#
# COMPACT_ATOMS: atom_id res chain seq x y z
N MET A 1 -60.73 48.52 0.97
CA MET A 1 -59.95 49.39 0.06
C MET A 1 -58.49 49.14 0.40
N LEU A 2 -57.83 48.14 -0.20
CA LEU A 2 -57.20 48.16 -1.54
C LEU A 2 -56.22 49.34 -1.64
N GLY A 3 -54.92 49.22 -1.83
CA GLY A 3 -54.01 48.09 -2.11
C GLY A 3 -52.66 48.67 -2.57
N ASN A 4 -51.57 47.89 -2.42
CA ASN A 4 -50.52 47.58 -3.42
C ASN A 4 -49.99 48.71 -4.34
N LEU A 5 -48.74 48.81 -4.79
CA LEU A 5 -47.52 47.97 -4.82
C LEU A 5 -46.47 48.80 -5.59
N LEU A 6 -45.16 48.55 -5.38
CA LEU A 6 -44.05 48.50 -6.37
C LEU A 6 -42.71 48.68 -5.61
N TYR A 7 -42.12 47.57 -5.13
CA TYR A 7 -41.08 46.75 -5.80
C TYR A 7 -39.68 47.38 -5.78
N SER A 8 -38.85 46.90 -4.86
CA SER A 8 -37.40 46.76 -5.04
C SER A 8 -37.01 45.42 -4.43
N ALA A 9 -36.74 44.44 -5.31
CA ALA A 9 -36.34 43.09 -4.95
C ALA A 9 -34.85 43.09 -4.63
N ALA A 10 -34.51 42.86 -3.36
CA ALA A 10 -33.20 42.34 -2.99
C ALA A 10 -33.25 40.82 -3.14
N ILE A 11 -32.54 40.29 -4.14
CA ILE A 11 -32.41 38.85 -4.36
C ILE A 11 -31.56 38.28 -3.24
N LEU A 12 -32.15 37.43 -2.39
CA LEU A 12 -31.42 36.47 -1.57
C LEU A 12 -30.71 35.48 -2.52
N SER A 13 -29.40 35.60 -2.67
CA SER A 13 -28.56 34.52 -3.15
C SER A 13 -28.22 33.61 -1.97
N SER A 14 -28.88 32.46 -1.92
CA SER A 14 -28.50 31.30 -1.14
C SER A 14 -27.06 30.90 -1.47
N LEU A 15 -26.13 31.11 -0.53
CA LEU A 15 -24.86 30.39 -0.53
C LEU A 15 -25.15 28.93 -0.17
N VAL A 16 -25.32 28.11 -1.20
CA VAL A 16 -25.11 26.67 -1.10
C VAL A 16 -23.61 26.50 -0.85
N VAL A 17 -23.23 26.30 0.41
CA VAL A 17 -21.91 25.80 0.75
C VAL A 17 -21.88 24.35 0.27
N GLY A 18 -21.36 24.17 -0.94
CA GLY A 18 -21.13 22.86 -1.52
C GLY A 18 -20.23 22.05 -0.60
N VAL A 19 -20.76 20.93 -0.13
CA VAL A 19 -19.98 19.79 0.35
C VAL A 19 -18.88 19.52 -0.69
N PRO A 20 -17.61 19.26 -0.31
CA PRO A 20 -16.60 18.89 -1.28
C PRO A 20 -17.01 17.56 -1.89
N THR A 21 -17.65 17.62 -3.05
CA THR A 21 -17.77 16.49 -3.95
C THR A 21 -16.34 16.06 -4.27
N ALA A 22 -16.08 14.74 -4.23
CA ALA A 22 -14.90 14.19 -4.89
C ALA A 22 -14.82 14.85 -6.27
N ASN A 23 -13.72 15.54 -6.54
CA ASN A 23 -13.62 16.49 -7.65
C ASN A 23 -13.77 15.76 -9.00
N THR A 24 -15.01 15.58 -9.45
CA THR A 24 -15.36 14.97 -10.75
C THR A 24 -14.92 15.85 -11.93
N SER A 25 -14.26 16.99 -11.69
CA SER A 25 -13.66 17.85 -12.72
C SER A 25 -12.15 17.69 -12.89
N ARG A 26 -11.46 16.93 -12.02
CA ARG A 26 -10.02 16.64 -12.21
C ARG A 26 -9.87 15.55 -13.27
N ASN A 27 -8.97 15.75 -14.23
CA ASN A 27 -8.63 14.74 -15.27
C ASN A 27 -9.82 14.34 -16.17
N ASP A 28 -10.76 15.26 -16.40
CA ASP A 28 -11.92 15.04 -17.28
C ASP A 28 -12.73 13.78 -16.90
N GLY A 29 -12.87 13.49 -15.61
CA GLY A 29 -13.60 12.32 -15.10
C GLY A 29 -12.83 10.99 -15.16
N ILE A 30 -11.64 10.96 -15.79
CA ILE A 30 -10.75 9.81 -15.82
C ILE A 30 -10.04 9.65 -14.46
N HIS A 31 -10.03 8.44 -13.91
CA HIS A 31 -9.48 8.17 -12.57
C HIS A 31 -8.94 6.74 -12.45
N LEU A 32 -8.10 6.50 -11.44
CA LEU A 32 -7.67 5.15 -11.11
C LEU A 32 -8.84 4.31 -10.56
N ALA A 33 -9.09 3.15 -11.18
CA ALA A 33 -10.02 2.14 -10.66
C ALA A 33 -9.30 1.01 -9.90
N ILE A 34 -7.97 1.07 -9.81
CA ILE A 34 -7.12 0.12 -9.10
C ILE A 34 -6.10 0.86 -8.23
N GLY A 35 -5.63 0.22 -7.17
CA GLY A 35 -4.45 0.65 -6.42
C GLY A 35 -3.18 -0.08 -6.88
N PRO A 36 -1.99 0.35 -6.41
CA PRO A 36 -0.75 -0.37 -6.64
C PRO A 36 -0.80 -1.80 -6.08
N THR A 37 -0.24 -2.75 -6.83
CA THR A 37 -0.01 -4.13 -6.37
C THR A 37 1.31 -4.18 -5.63
N CYS A 38 1.29 -3.69 -4.39
CA CYS A 38 2.47 -3.57 -3.55
C CYS A 38 3.05 -4.93 -3.15
N GLY A 39 4.37 -5.07 -3.25
CA GLY A 39 5.12 -6.21 -2.75
C GLY A 39 6.44 -5.81 -2.08
N ARG A 40 7.36 -6.76 -1.95
CA ARG A 40 8.67 -6.52 -1.32
C ARG A 40 9.76 -6.47 -2.37
N LEU A 41 10.72 -5.58 -2.17
CA LEU A 41 11.97 -5.60 -2.91
C LEU A 41 12.71 -6.91 -2.59
N THR A 42 12.94 -7.75 -3.60
CA THR A 42 13.62 -9.04 -3.43
C THR A 42 14.58 -9.27 -4.59
N SER A 43 15.64 -10.04 -4.37
CA SER A 43 16.65 -10.35 -5.40
C SER A 43 16.30 -11.59 -6.24
N THR A 44 15.19 -12.28 -5.94
CA THR A 44 14.78 -13.54 -6.57
C THR A 44 13.26 -13.64 -6.84
N GLY A 45 12.46 -12.65 -6.40
CA GLY A 45 11.01 -12.70 -6.47
C GLY A 45 10.43 -12.20 -7.79
N ASN A 46 9.09 -12.14 -7.83
CA ASN A 46 8.36 -11.54 -8.94
C ASN A 46 8.30 -10.02 -8.79
N THR A 47 8.06 -9.34 -9.90
CA THR A 47 7.88 -7.89 -9.92
C THR A 47 6.60 -7.50 -9.20
N SER A 48 6.65 -6.40 -8.48
CA SER A 48 5.51 -5.79 -7.78
C SER A 48 5.76 -4.30 -7.67
N ASP A 49 4.73 -3.50 -7.45
CA ASP A 49 4.97 -2.11 -7.04
C ASP A 49 5.66 -2.10 -5.68
N LEU A 50 6.55 -1.14 -5.45
CA LEU A 50 7.16 -0.95 -4.14
C LEU A 50 7.71 0.46 -3.96
N ASN A 51 7.78 0.84 -2.69
CA ASN A 51 8.64 1.89 -2.20
C ASN A 51 9.62 1.30 -1.17
N ALA A 52 10.91 1.33 -1.50
CA ALA A 52 12.04 1.02 -0.64
C ALA A 52 12.85 2.28 -0.29
N GLY A 53 12.19 3.20 0.42
CA GLY A 53 12.82 4.34 1.08
C GLY A 53 12.69 5.69 0.37
N LEU A 54 11.95 5.78 -0.75
CA LEU A 54 11.57 7.07 -1.32
C LEU A 54 10.68 7.83 -0.35
N TRP A 55 10.91 9.14 -0.27
CA TRP A 55 10.02 10.09 0.41
C TRP A 55 8.76 10.35 -0.40
N ASP A 56 7.79 11.01 0.24
CA ASP A 56 6.66 11.64 -0.44
C ASP A 56 7.15 12.48 -1.63
N LEU A 57 6.44 12.45 -2.77
CA LEU A 57 6.93 13.09 -3.98
C LEU A 57 7.13 14.62 -3.82
N LYS A 58 6.41 15.29 -2.91
CA LYS A 58 6.57 16.73 -2.59
C LYS A 58 7.87 17.05 -1.86
N HIS A 59 8.55 16.04 -1.31
CA HIS A 59 9.88 16.19 -0.74
C HIS A 59 10.89 16.62 -1.80
N TYR A 60 10.78 16.04 -3.01
CA TYR A 60 11.73 16.29 -4.09
C TYR A 60 11.48 17.68 -4.71
N LYS A 61 12.57 18.42 -4.88
CA LYS A 61 12.58 19.77 -5.46
C LYS A 61 13.03 19.78 -6.91
N THR A 62 13.72 18.72 -7.34
CA THR A 62 14.08 18.50 -8.74
C THR A 62 13.74 17.07 -9.14
N ILE A 63 13.20 16.90 -10.35
CA ILE A 63 12.96 15.61 -10.98
C ILE A 63 13.79 15.58 -12.27
N VAL A 64 14.69 14.60 -12.38
CA VAL A 64 15.49 14.33 -13.59
C VAL A 64 14.97 13.05 -14.22
N SER A 65 14.58 13.09 -15.50
CA SER A 65 13.92 11.94 -16.14
C SER A 65 14.63 11.47 -17.39
N PHE A 66 14.77 10.16 -17.47
CA PHE A 66 15.33 9.42 -18.60
C PHE A 66 14.30 8.41 -19.10
N GLY A 67 14.22 8.25 -20.41
CA GLY A 67 13.29 7.28 -20.97
C GLY A 67 13.01 7.42 -22.45
N ASP A 68 11.87 6.87 -22.85
CA ASP A 68 11.41 6.83 -24.23
C ASP A 68 10.23 7.78 -24.52
N SER A 69 9.39 7.45 -25.51
CA SER A 69 8.26 8.27 -25.94
C SER A 69 7.17 8.45 -24.89
N PHE A 70 7.13 7.61 -23.85
CA PHE A 70 6.16 7.75 -22.75
C PHE A 70 6.60 8.80 -21.72
N THR A 71 7.89 9.18 -21.74
CA THR A 71 8.47 10.17 -20.80
C THR A 71 8.95 11.44 -21.51
N ALA A 72 9.20 11.38 -22.83
CA ALA A 72 9.73 12.51 -23.60
C ALA A 72 8.73 13.68 -23.72
N GLY A 73 9.10 14.80 -23.11
CA GLY A 73 8.45 16.11 -23.15
C GLY A 73 8.73 16.93 -24.41
N GLY A 74 9.67 16.48 -25.26
CA GLY A 74 10.01 17.12 -26.54
C GLY A 74 11.34 17.89 -26.53
N VAL A 75 12.02 17.96 -25.39
CA VAL A 75 13.43 18.38 -25.28
C VAL A 75 14.27 17.19 -24.77
N ARG A 76 15.59 17.32 -24.76
CA ARG A 76 16.50 16.21 -24.38
C ARG A 76 17.76 16.65 -23.65
N ASP A 77 17.73 17.83 -23.06
CA ASP A 77 18.88 18.51 -22.45
C ASP A 77 18.59 19.08 -21.06
N GLY A 78 17.43 18.76 -20.47
CA GLY A 78 17.02 19.27 -19.16
C GLY A 78 16.54 20.73 -19.14
N SER A 79 16.43 21.39 -20.30
CA SER A 79 15.85 22.73 -20.41
C SER A 79 14.32 22.72 -20.21
N PRO A 80 13.69 23.88 -19.91
CA PRO A 80 12.24 23.95 -19.78
C PRO A 80 11.50 23.50 -21.04
N LEU A 81 10.41 22.76 -20.86
CA LEU A 81 9.61 22.27 -21.97
C LEU A 81 8.79 23.38 -22.62
N ALA A 82 8.55 23.26 -23.92
CA ALA A 82 7.51 24.01 -24.59
C ALA A 82 6.11 23.62 -24.03
N PRO A 83 5.11 24.51 -24.11
CA PRO A 83 3.74 24.20 -23.73
C PRO A 83 3.22 22.92 -24.43
N ALA A 84 2.53 22.06 -23.67
CA ALA A 84 1.95 20.82 -24.18
C ALA A 84 0.66 21.10 -24.98
N VAL A 85 0.81 21.76 -26.14
CA VAL A 85 -0.31 22.18 -27.01
C VAL A 85 -0.18 21.52 -28.38
N ILE A 86 -1.31 21.03 -28.91
CA ILE A 86 -1.40 20.51 -30.27
C ILE A 86 -1.31 21.65 -31.28
N THR A 87 -0.36 21.55 -32.20
CA THR A 87 -0.25 22.45 -33.36
C THR A 87 -0.55 21.63 -34.63
N PRO A 88 -1.75 21.77 -35.22
CA PRO A 88 -2.12 21.04 -36.43
C PRO A 88 -1.13 21.25 -37.59
N PRO A 89 -0.93 20.23 -38.45
CA PRO A 89 -1.64 18.96 -38.45
C PRO A 89 -1.10 17.95 -37.43
N SER A 90 0.03 18.23 -36.76
CA SER A 90 0.71 17.26 -35.89
C SER A 90 -0.18 16.81 -34.72
N PRO A 91 -0.28 15.51 -34.43
CA PRO A 91 -0.95 15.00 -33.24
C PRO A 91 -0.06 15.06 -31.99
N LYS A 92 1.14 15.64 -32.06
CA LYS A 92 2.08 15.69 -30.93
C LYS A 92 1.98 17.03 -30.21
N ALA A 93 1.58 17.01 -28.95
CA ALA A 93 1.45 18.22 -28.14
C ALA A 93 2.83 18.75 -27.70
N GLY A 94 3.27 19.90 -28.22
CA GLY A 94 4.59 20.46 -27.91
C GLY A 94 5.76 19.49 -28.11
N GLY A 95 5.64 18.52 -29.03
CA GLY A 95 6.63 17.47 -29.29
C GLY A 95 6.41 16.13 -28.56
N ARG A 96 5.49 16.07 -27.59
CA ARG A 96 5.14 14.84 -26.85
C ARG A 96 4.37 13.86 -27.72
N THR A 97 4.59 12.55 -27.57
CA THR A 97 3.84 11.54 -28.33
C THR A 97 2.48 11.25 -27.69
N THR A 98 1.74 12.32 -27.37
CA THR A 98 0.41 12.33 -26.74
C THR A 98 -0.29 13.67 -27.04
N ASN A 99 -1.55 13.84 -26.64
CA ASN A 99 -2.35 15.07 -26.84
C ASN A 99 -2.20 16.13 -25.72
N GLY A 100 -1.24 15.95 -24.82
CA GLY A 100 -0.99 16.87 -23.70
C GLY A 100 0.30 16.51 -22.97
N PRO A 101 0.40 16.79 -21.66
CA PRO A 101 1.56 16.41 -20.86
C PRO A 101 1.73 14.89 -20.73
N VAL A 102 2.96 14.42 -20.56
CA VAL A 102 3.27 13.04 -20.18
C VAL A 102 3.23 12.84 -18.65
N TRP A 103 3.29 11.59 -18.19
CA TRP A 103 3.02 11.22 -16.79
C TRP A 103 3.86 11.98 -15.77
N ILE A 104 5.15 12.16 -16.07
CA ILE A 104 6.09 12.78 -15.13
C ILE A 104 5.93 14.31 -15.07
N GLU A 105 5.39 14.93 -16.11
CA GLU A 105 5.06 16.36 -16.08
C GLU A 105 3.95 16.63 -15.07
N TYR A 106 2.93 15.75 -15.00
CA TYR A 106 1.87 15.85 -14.00
C TYR A 106 2.41 15.76 -12.57
N ILE A 107 3.32 14.81 -12.29
CA ILE A 107 3.97 14.70 -10.98
C ILE A 107 4.77 15.97 -10.67
N SER A 108 5.57 16.45 -11.63
CA SER A 108 6.38 17.65 -11.43
C SER A 108 5.54 18.89 -11.14
N ASN A 109 4.40 19.04 -11.82
CA ASN A 109 3.47 20.14 -11.63
C ASN A 109 2.78 20.05 -10.26
N ASP A 110 2.27 18.87 -9.90
CA ASP A 110 1.58 18.64 -8.62
C ASP A 110 2.49 18.84 -7.41
N THR A 111 3.78 18.55 -7.56
CA THR A 111 4.79 18.71 -6.50
C THR A 111 5.52 20.04 -6.56
N SER A 112 5.28 20.83 -7.63
CA SER A 112 6.05 22.04 -7.95
C SER A 112 7.57 21.81 -8.04
N ALA A 113 7.98 20.59 -8.38
CA ALA A 113 9.38 20.24 -8.57
C ALA A 113 9.89 20.78 -9.91
N ARG A 114 11.15 21.24 -9.94
CA ARG A 114 11.82 21.59 -11.19
C ARG A 114 11.99 20.32 -12.04
N PHE A 115 11.41 20.31 -13.23
CA PHE A 115 11.52 19.18 -14.16
C PHE A 115 12.71 19.34 -15.11
N MET A 116 13.51 18.29 -15.26
CA MET A 116 14.61 18.19 -16.22
C MET A 116 14.44 16.93 -17.07
N ASP A 117 14.08 17.12 -18.33
CA ASP A 117 13.81 16.04 -19.27
C ASP A 117 15.00 15.71 -20.17
N TYR A 118 15.36 14.43 -20.20
CA TYR A 118 16.35 13.86 -21.10
C TYR A 118 15.78 12.72 -21.94
N ALA A 119 14.49 12.37 -21.77
CA ALA A 119 13.87 11.26 -22.47
C ALA A 119 13.72 11.56 -23.97
N VAL A 120 13.85 10.52 -24.80
CA VAL A 120 13.80 10.64 -26.26
C VAL A 120 12.90 9.57 -26.85
N GLY A 121 11.94 9.98 -27.68
CA GLY A 121 11.05 9.05 -28.38
C GLY A 121 11.81 7.98 -29.17
N GLY A 122 11.43 6.71 -28.98
CA GLY A 122 12.05 5.57 -29.65
C GLY A 122 13.36 5.08 -29.02
N ALA A 123 13.79 5.66 -27.89
CA ALA A 123 15.03 5.27 -27.24
C ALA A 123 14.99 3.84 -26.68
N VAL A 124 16.11 3.14 -26.85
CA VAL A 124 16.39 1.83 -26.26
C VAL A 124 17.36 1.99 -25.08
N THR A 125 17.62 0.94 -24.31
CA THR A 125 18.62 1.02 -23.22
C THR A 125 20.04 1.24 -23.77
N ASN A 126 20.39 0.57 -24.87
CA ASN A 126 21.66 0.71 -25.58
C ASN A 126 21.47 0.36 -27.07
N LYS A 127 21.68 1.32 -27.97
CA LYS A 127 21.44 1.14 -29.42
C LYS A 127 22.38 0.16 -30.09
N THR A 128 23.56 -0.08 -29.51
CA THR A 128 24.52 -1.06 -30.04
C THR A 128 24.07 -2.50 -29.90
N LEU A 129 23.07 -2.77 -29.04
CA LEU A 129 22.46 -4.09 -28.88
C LEU A 129 21.43 -4.42 -29.98
N TRP A 130 20.98 -3.43 -30.73
CA TRP A 130 19.80 -3.54 -31.59
C TRP A 130 20.12 -3.02 -33.00
N PRO A 131 20.57 -3.89 -33.93
CA PRO A 131 20.82 -3.50 -35.32
C PRO A 131 19.65 -2.74 -35.97
N SER A 132 18.40 -3.15 -35.69
CA SER A 132 17.18 -2.49 -36.17
C SER A 132 16.94 -1.09 -35.59
N LYS A 133 17.67 -0.72 -34.53
CA LYS A 133 17.59 0.58 -33.82
C LYS A 133 18.95 1.27 -33.71
N SER A 134 19.91 0.95 -34.58
CA SER A 134 21.29 1.48 -34.53
C SER A 134 21.39 3.01 -34.57
N THR A 135 20.39 3.71 -35.12
CA THR A 135 20.32 5.19 -35.19
C THR A 135 19.43 5.81 -34.12
N ALA A 136 18.83 5.01 -33.22
CA ALA A 136 18.01 5.53 -32.13
C ALA A 136 18.87 6.28 -31.09
N SER A 137 18.23 7.08 -30.24
CA SER A 137 18.85 7.50 -28.98
C SER A 137 18.84 6.33 -28.00
N ASP A 138 19.64 6.40 -26.93
CA ASP A 138 19.62 5.39 -25.87
C ASP A 138 19.88 5.96 -24.48
N PHE A 139 19.66 5.14 -23.44
CA PHE A 139 19.83 5.56 -22.05
C PHE A 139 21.27 6.01 -21.76
N ILE A 140 22.27 5.37 -22.38
CA ILE A 140 23.68 5.70 -22.20
C ILE A 140 23.96 7.13 -22.71
N GLU A 141 23.44 7.47 -23.87
CA GLU A 141 23.54 8.80 -24.48
C GLU A 141 22.83 9.85 -23.61
N GLN A 142 21.60 9.58 -23.15
CA GLN A 142 20.84 10.50 -22.30
C GLN A 142 21.58 10.81 -20.97
N VAL A 143 22.11 9.79 -20.30
CA VAL A 143 22.93 9.96 -19.09
C VAL A 143 24.24 10.70 -19.41
N GLY A 144 24.84 10.43 -20.57
CA GLY A 144 26.02 11.16 -21.05
C GLY A 144 25.78 12.66 -21.18
N ILE A 145 24.65 13.05 -21.80
CA ILE A 145 24.26 14.46 -21.93
C ILE A 145 24.09 15.10 -20.55
N PHE A 146 23.34 14.48 -19.65
CA PHE A 146 23.11 14.98 -18.28
C PHE A 146 24.43 15.19 -17.51
N LEU A 147 25.34 14.22 -17.57
CA LEU A 147 26.62 14.29 -16.86
C LEU A 147 27.57 15.34 -17.45
N ASN A 148 27.58 15.51 -18.77
CA ASN A 148 28.43 16.50 -19.45
C ASN A 148 28.04 17.96 -19.12
N GLN A 149 26.80 18.18 -18.70
CA GLN A 149 26.33 19.50 -18.28
C GLN A 149 26.81 19.90 -16.88
N SER A 150 27.45 19.00 -16.13
CA SER A 150 28.01 19.28 -14.80
C SER A 150 27.02 19.90 -13.81
N ASN A 151 25.76 19.44 -13.87
CA ASN A 151 24.68 19.90 -13.00
C ASN A 151 25.04 19.72 -11.51
N ARG A 152 24.82 20.76 -10.70
CA ARG A 152 24.96 20.71 -9.24
C ARG A 152 23.60 20.55 -8.59
N LEU A 153 23.13 19.31 -8.48
CA LEU A 153 21.85 18.96 -7.89
C LEU A 153 22.03 18.47 -6.46
N ASP A 154 21.09 18.78 -5.56
CA ASP A 154 21.09 18.23 -4.21
C ASP A 154 20.61 16.76 -4.25
N PRO A 155 21.46 15.78 -3.91
CA PRO A 155 21.10 14.37 -3.97
C PRO A 155 20.02 13.96 -2.96
N LEU A 156 19.73 14.76 -1.93
CA LEU A 156 18.68 14.46 -0.94
C LEU A 156 17.29 14.93 -1.38
N THR A 157 17.21 15.85 -2.34
CA THR A 157 15.97 16.45 -2.83
C THR A 157 15.80 16.30 -4.35
N THR A 158 16.62 15.47 -5.00
CA THR A 158 16.51 15.15 -6.42
C THR A 158 16.01 13.72 -6.63
N LEU A 159 14.90 13.56 -7.33
CA LEU A 159 14.39 12.27 -7.79
C LEU A 159 14.83 12.00 -9.23
N TYR A 160 15.42 10.84 -9.48
CA TYR A 160 15.77 10.36 -10.82
C TYR A 160 14.72 9.35 -11.28
N THR A 161 14.09 9.57 -12.43
CA THR A 161 13.14 8.62 -13.01
C THR A 161 13.70 7.92 -14.24
N VAL A 162 13.38 6.63 -14.38
CA VAL A 162 13.88 5.78 -15.47
C VAL A 162 12.74 4.96 -16.03
N TYR A 163 12.46 5.13 -17.33
CA TYR A 163 11.43 4.36 -18.06
C TYR A 163 11.99 3.83 -19.39
N PHE A 164 12.32 2.54 -19.44
CA PHE A 164 12.84 1.88 -20.65
C PHE A 164 12.36 0.44 -20.74
N GLY A 165 12.12 -0.04 -21.96
CA GLY A 165 11.82 -1.45 -22.23
C GLY A 165 10.93 -1.65 -23.45
N ILE A 166 10.07 -0.69 -23.78
CA ILE A 166 9.14 -0.79 -24.92
C ILE A 166 9.93 -1.00 -26.23
N ASN A 167 10.91 -0.15 -26.47
CA ASN A 167 11.68 -0.18 -27.72
C ASN A 167 12.67 -1.34 -27.76
N ASP A 168 13.25 -1.75 -26.63
CA ASP A 168 14.14 -2.91 -26.54
C ASP A 168 13.39 -4.21 -26.84
N VAL A 169 12.22 -4.40 -26.22
CA VAL A 169 11.38 -5.58 -26.48
C VAL A 169 10.85 -5.55 -27.92
N SER A 170 10.42 -4.39 -28.42
CA SER A 170 10.01 -4.27 -29.82
C SER A 170 11.15 -4.56 -30.80
N ALA A 171 12.39 -4.14 -30.52
CA ALA A 171 13.55 -4.44 -31.36
C ALA A 171 13.89 -5.94 -31.32
N SER A 172 13.69 -6.58 -30.17
CA SER A 172 13.95 -8.01 -29.99
C SER A 172 13.07 -8.92 -30.87
N HIS A 173 11.91 -8.44 -31.33
CA HIS A 173 11.07 -9.16 -32.29
C HIS A 173 11.70 -9.25 -33.68
N THR A 174 12.63 -8.35 -34.00
CA THR A 174 13.40 -8.34 -35.26
C THR A 174 14.80 -8.91 -35.06
N ASP A 175 15.49 -8.48 -34.01
CA ASP A 175 16.92 -8.74 -33.79
C ASP A 175 17.19 -9.97 -32.88
N GLY A 176 16.13 -10.53 -32.29
CA GLY A 176 16.19 -11.67 -31.36
C GLY A 176 16.21 -11.26 -29.88
N THR A 177 15.72 -12.15 -29.02
CA THR A 177 15.54 -11.90 -27.57
C THR A 177 16.82 -12.00 -26.74
N GLY A 178 17.91 -12.50 -27.32
CA GLY A 178 19.17 -12.76 -26.61
C GLY A 178 19.82 -11.54 -25.96
N ASN A 179 19.52 -10.33 -26.46
CA ASN A 179 20.08 -9.08 -25.93
C ASN A 179 19.28 -8.46 -24.79
N LEU A 180 18.04 -8.91 -24.53
CA LEU A 180 17.19 -8.36 -23.46
C LEU A 180 17.83 -8.45 -22.06
N PRO A 181 18.50 -9.56 -21.66
CA PRO A 181 19.20 -9.60 -20.38
C PRO A 181 20.33 -8.58 -20.26
N VAL A 182 20.97 -8.20 -21.37
CA VAL A 182 22.03 -7.17 -21.41
C VAL A 182 21.39 -5.78 -21.35
N ALA A 183 20.32 -5.55 -22.10
CA ALA A 183 19.52 -4.32 -22.04
C ALA A 183 19.05 -4.00 -20.60
N ALA A 184 18.49 -5.00 -19.91
CA ALA A 184 18.10 -4.86 -18.49
C ALA A 184 19.29 -4.54 -17.58
N GLN A 185 20.49 -5.06 -17.89
CA GLN A 185 21.69 -4.76 -17.13
C GLN A 185 22.15 -3.31 -17.32
N VAL A 186 22.00 -2.75 -18.53
CA VAL A 186 22.34 -1.36 -18.83
C VAL A 186 21.55 -0.39 -17.94
N VAL A 187 20.27 -0.68 -17.67
CA VAL A 187 19.45 0.12 -16.74
C VAL A 187 20.10 0.21 -15.36
N LEU A 188 20.51 -0.94 -14.81
CA LEU A 188 21.15 -1.04 -13.50
C LEU A 188 22.52 -0.33 -13.49
N ASP A 189 23.28 -0.47 -14.57
CA ASP A 189 24.62 0.11 -14.69
C ASP A 189 24.55 1.65 -14.77
N GLN A 190 23.57 2.20 -15.49
CA GLN A 190 23.36 3.66 -15.54
C GLN A 190 22.84 4.21 -14.19
N ILE A 191 21.96 3.49 -13.49
CA ILE A 191 21.56 3.87 -12.12
C ILE A 191 22.78 3.90 -11.20
N LYS A 192 23.64 2.87 -11.26
CA LYS A 192 24.89 2.82 -10.49
C LYS A 192 25.85 3.96 -10.87
N ARG A 193 25.92 4.32 -12.15
CA ARG A 193 26.72 5.45 -12.64
C ARG A 193 26.23 6.79 -12.08
N LEU A 194 24.91 7.03 -12.10
CA LEU A 194 24.30 8.23 -11.51
C LEU A 194 24.42 8.26 -9.98
N ALA A 195 24.41 7.10 -9.31
CA ALA A 195 24.64 6.98 -7.88
C ALA A 195 26.09 7.30 -7.45
N SER A 196 27.02 7.28 -8.39
CA SER A 196 28.44 7.55 -8.15
C SER A 196 28.75 9.05 -8.30
N PRO A 197 29.92 9.52 -7.81
CA PRO A 197 30.37 10.89 -8.10
C PRO A 197 30.42 11.19 -9.60
N PRO A 198 30.13 12.44 -10.03
CA PRO A 198 29.85 13.60 -9.18
C PRO A 198 28.39 13.73 -8.72
N THR A 199 27.47 12.98 -9.32
CA THR A 199 26.03 13.13 -9.10
C THR A 199 25.60 12.66 -7.71
N ASN A 200 26.17 11.56 -7.22
CA ASN A 200 25.84 10.98 -5.90
C ASN A 200 24.32 10.77 -5.71
N ALA A 201 23.61 10.42 -6.78
CA ALA A 201 22.16 10.26 -6.76
C ALA A 201 21.72 9.23 -5.72
N ARG A 202 20.65 9.55 -4.98
CA ARG A 202 20.13 8.68 -3.91
C ARG A 202 18.75 8.11 -4.22
N SER A 203 17.88 8.87 -4.86
CA SER A 203 16.47 8.51 -5.02
C SER A 203 16.17 8.18 -6.48
N PHE A 204 15.79 6.93 -6.74
CA PHE A 204 15.42 6.45 -8.07
C PHE A 204 14.01 5.89 -8.08
N LEU A 205 13.20 6.35 -9.03
CA LEU A 205 11.91 5.74 -9.38
C LEU A 205 12.05 5.07 -10.75
N VAL A 206 11.93 3.75 -10.78
CA VAL A 206 11.96 2.98 -12.03
C VAL A 206 10.54 2.56 -12.38
N THR A 207 10.11 2.85 -13.60
CA THR A 207 8.77 2.50 -14.08
C THR A 207 8.86 1.63 -15.32
N ASP A 208 7.92 0.70 -15.48
CA ASP A 208 7.91 -0.24 -16.61
C ASP A 208 6.50 -0.48 -17.17
N SER A 209 6.39 -0.61 -18.49
CA SER A 209 5.29 -1.27 -19.20
C SER A 209 5.78 -1.72 -20.58
N TYR A 210 6.85 -2.54 -20.60
CA TYR A 210 7.52 -2.91 -21.85
C TYR A 210 6.55 -3.40 -22.94
N GLY A 211 5.51 -4.15 -22.53
CA GLY A 211 4.62 -4.83 -23.43
C GLY A 211 3.31 -4.11 -23.71
N ARG A 212 3.03 -2.97 -23.04
CA ARG A 212 1.80 -2.19 -23.21
C ARG A 212 0.54 -3.09 -23.18
N GLY A 213 0.43 -3.93 -22.16
CA GLY A 213 -0.68 -4.87 -21.97
C GLY A 213 -0.50 -6.23 -22.65
N LYS A 214 0.60 -6.47 -23.36
CA LYS A 214 1.00 -7.81 -23.80
C LYS A 214 2.09 -8.35 -22.89
N LYS A 215 1.99 -9.62 -22.51
CA LYS A 215 3.00 -10.32 -21.73
C LYS A 215 3.68 -11.37 -22.59
N GLU A 216 5.01 -11.36 -22.59
CA GLU A 216 5.82 -12.39 -23.24
C GLU A 216 6.97 -12.81 -22.33
N PRO A 217 7.40 -14.09 -22.38
CA PRO A 217 8.40 -14.61 -21.44
C PRO A 217 9.69 -13.80 -21.41
N ALA A 218 10.16 -13.33 -22.57
CA ALA A 218 11.41 -12.56 -22.67
C ALA A 218 11.29 -11.16 -22.04
N GLY A 219 10.16 -10.49 -22.25
CA GLY A 219 9.87 -9.20 -21.63
C GLY A 219 9.65 -9.30 -20.12
N GLU A 220 8.94 -10.33 -19.64
CA GLU A 220 8.81 -10.58 -18.20
C GLU A 220 10.18 -10.89 -17.56
N ALA A 221 11.06 -11.60 -18.26
CA ALA A 221 12.42 -11.86 -17.80
C ALA A 221 13.27 -10.56 -17.76
N TYR A 222 13.14 -9.68 -18.76
CA TYR A 222 13.75 -8.35 -18.77
C TYR A 222 13.32 -7.53 -17.53
N LYS A 223 12.01 -7.42 -17.34
CA LYS A 223 11.39 -6.69 -16.21
C LYS A 223 11.85 -7.24 -14.86
N LYS A 224 11.78 -8.56 -14.69
CA LYS A 224 12.22 -9.27 -13.48
C LYS A 224 13.72 -9.10 -13.22
N LYS A 225 14.55 -9.03 -14.26
CA LYS A 225 15.98 -8.78 -14.10
C LYS A 225 16.27 -7.39 -13.56
N ILE A 226 15.58 -6.35 -14.05
CA ILE A 226 15.68 -4.98 -13.52
C ILE A 226 15.26 -4.99 -12.05
N PHE A 227 14.07 -5.49 -11.74
CA PHE A 227 13.53 -5.53 -10.38
C PHE A 227 14.47 -6.19 -9.36
N ASN A 228 14.95 -7.40 -9.69
CA ASN A 228 15.89 -8.14 -8.83
C ASN A 228 17.25 -7.46 -8.74
N GLY A 229 17.68 -6.77 -9.80
CA GLY A 229 18.91 -5.98 -9.83
C GLY A 229 18.83 -4.74 -8.96
N LEU A 230 17.70 -4.03 -8.97
CA LEU A 230 17.44 -2.90 -8.08
C LEU A 230 17.50 -3.31 -6.62
N ALA A 231 16.99 -4.51 -6.28
CA ALA A 231 17.12 -5.08 -4.94
C ALA A 231 18.59 -5.26 -4.55
N LYS A 232 19.41 -5.82 -5.45
CA LYS A 232 20.85 -5.99 -5.21
C LYS A 232 21.56 -4.65 -5.05
N LEU A 233 21.22 -3.64 -5.85
CA LEU A 233 21.77 -2.30 -5.73
C LEU A 233 21.39 -1.66 -4.38
N HIS A 234 20.12 -1.70 -4.00
CA HIS A 234 19.65 -1.15 -2.73
C HIS A 234 20.34 -1.80 -1.52
N TYR A 235 20.48 -3.13 -1.51
CA TYR A 235 21.17 -3.82 -0.43
C TYR A 235 22.69 -3.64 -0.45
N GLY A 236 23.30 -3.47 -1.62
CA GLY A 236 24.73 -3.20 -1.76
C GLY A 236 25.12 -1.74 -1.49
N LEU A 237 24.17 -0.81 -1.65
CA LEU A 237 24.33 0.63 -1.46
C LEU A 237 23.17 1.14 -0.59
N PRO A 238 23.23 0.98 0.75
CA PRO A 238 22.09 1.26 1.64
C PRO A 238 21.58 2.71 1.65
N PHE A 239 22.34 3.64 1.06
CA PHE A 239 21.90 5.03 0.86
C PHE A 239 20.94 5.20 -0.32
N LEU A 240 20.85 4.21 -1.22
CA LEU A 240 19.94 4.25 -2.36
C LEU A 240 18.51 3.99 -1.90
N GLN A 241 17.62 4.88 -2.31
CA GLN A 241 16.18 4.77 -2.16
C GLN A 241 15.61 4.37 -3.52
N ILE A 242 14.82 3.29 -3.54
CA ILE A 242 14.29 2.74 -4.79
C ILE A 242 12.76 2.71 -4.73
N GLY A 243 12.11 3.29 -5.72
CA GLY A 243 10.72 3.02 -6.07
C GLY A 243 10.67 2.20 -7.35
N TYR A 244 9.71 1.28 -7.43
CA TYR A 244 9.39 0.57 -8.66
C TYR A 244 7.88 0.59 -8.86
N ALA A 245 7.41 1.02 -10.04
CA ALA A 245 6.00 0.94 -10.41
C ALA A 245 5.82 0.22 -11.76
N ASP A 246 5.01 -0.84 -11.77
CA ASP A 246 4.67 -1.61 -12.96
C ASP A 246 3.37 -1.07 -13.55
N PHE A 247 3.48 -0.16 -14.52
CA PHE A 247 2.33 0.34 -15.26
C PHE A 247 1.62 -0.78 -16.04
N GLY A 248 2.22 -1.96 -16.20
CA GLY A 248 1.55 -3.16 -16.70
C GLY A 248 0.26 -3.47 -15.95
N TYR A 249 0.14 -3.15 -14.65
CA TYR A 249 -1.11 -3.33 -13.90
C TYR A 249 -2.24 -2.41 -14.38
N ILE A 250 -1.93 -1.16 -14.75
CA ILE A 250 -2.93 -0.25 -15.35
C ILE A 250 -3.40 -0.83 -16.68
N TRP A 251 -2.46 -1.26 -17.52
CA TRP A 251 -2.78 -1.84 -18.83
C TRP A 251 -3.60 -3.12 -18.71
N ASP A 252 -3.24 -4.00 -17.79
CA ASP A 252 -4.01 -5.20 -17.51
C ASP A 252 -5.43 -4.83 -17.06
N ALA A 253 -5.58 -3.93 -16.09
CA ALA A 253 -6.89 -3.53 -15.56
C ALA A 253 -7.80 -2.81 -16.57
N VAL A 254 -7.21 -2.13 -17.57
CA VAL A 254 -7.96 -1.45 -18.63
C VAL A 254 -8.29 -2.40 -19.78
N LEU A 255 -7.33 -3.26 -20.18
CA LEU A 255 -7.40 -4.04 -21.43
C LEU A 255 -7.71 -5.53 -21.26
N ASN A 256 -7.33 -6.16 -20.14
CA ASN A 256 -7.26 -7.62 -19.99
C ASN A 256 -8.03 -8.18 -18.79
N THR A 257 -7.80 -7.62 -17.60
CA THR A 257 -8.39 -8.00 -16.31
C THR A 257 -9.42 -6.97 -15.90
N GLY A 258 -10.52 -7.35 -15.23
CA GLY A 258 -11.44 -6.38 -14.65
C GLY A 258 -10.71 -5.36 -13.75
N PRO A 259 -11.15 -4.09 -13.67
CA PRO A 259 -12.54 -3.66 -13.85
C PRO A 259 -12.90 -3.15 -15.26
N GLY A 260 -11.95 -3.06 -16.20
CA GLY A 260 -12.16 -2.61 -17.58
C GLY A 260 -12.14 -1.09 -17.75
N TYR A 261 -11.91 -0.62 -18.98
CA TYR A 261 -11.71 0.80 -19.30
C TYR A 261 -12.80 1.74 -18.78
N ALA A 262 -14.08 1.32 -18.78
CA ALA A 262 -15.19 2.13 -18.30
C ALA A 262 -15.10 2.45 -16.79
N ALA A 263 -14.52 1.54 -16.00
CA ALA A 263 -14.34 1.78 -14.56
C ALA A 263 -13.31 2.88 -14.26
N PHE A 264 -12.40 3.16 -15.21
CA PHE A 264 -11.46 4.28 -15.15
C PHE A 264 -12.06 5.57 -15.72
N GLY A 265 -13.31 5.54 -16.20
CA GLY A 265 -13.99 6.67 -16.82
C GLY A 265 -13.80 6.76 -18.35
N TYR A 266 -13.08 5.84 -18.99
CA TYR A 266 -12.90 5.88 -20.44
C TYR A 266 -14.17 5.47 -21.19
N ASN A 267 -14.39 6.06 -22.37
CA ASN A 267 -15.39 5.65 -23.34
C ASN A 267 -14.82 4.63 -24.35
N SER A 268 -13.50 4.60 -24.53
CA SER A 268 -12.83 3.67 -25.45
C SER A 268 -11.44 3.26 -24.96
N PRO A 269 -11.06 1.97 -25.05
CA PRO A 269 -9.69 1.52 -24.82
C PRO A 269 -8.77 1.76 -26.01
N GLY A 270 -9.31 2.27 -27.13
CA GLY A 270 -8.59 2.49 -28.39
C GLY A 270 -7.92 3.86 -28.50
N ALA A 271 -7.31 4.10 -29.66
CA ALA A 271 -6.70 5.38 -30.01
C ALA A 271 -7.70 6.34 -30.65
N CYS A 272 -7.63 7.61 -30.28
CA CYS A 272 -8.46 8.66 -30.90
C CYS A 272 -7.90 9.15 -32.24
N ALA A 273 -6.59 9.39 -32.34
CA ALA A 273 -5.92 9.74 -33.59
C ALA A 273 -5.62 8.48 -34.42
N LEU A 274 -5.67 8.61 -35.75
CA LEU A 274 -5.45 7.49 -36.67
C LEU A 274 -3.97 7.06 -36.75
N ASN A 275 -3.04 8.00 -36.54
CA ASN A 275 -1.60 7.76 -36.62
C ASN A 275 -0.83 8.89 -35.93
N SER A 276 0.51 8.82 -35.97
CA SER A 276 1.40 9.81 -35.36
C SER A 276 1.72 11.03 -36.23
N SER A 277 1.11 11.17 -37.41
CA SER A 277 1.47 12.17 -38.41
C SER A 277 0.42 13.28 -38.58
N THR A 278 -0.85 13.00 -38.31
CA THR A 278 -1.92 14.00 -38.45
C THR A 278 -3.06 13.84 -37.45
N ILE A 279 -3.71 14.94 -37.06
CA ILE A 279 -4.98 14.96 -36.33
C ILE A 279 -6.21 14.83 -37.24
N VAL A 280 -6.03 14.87 -38.56
CA VAL A 280 -7.13 14.71 -39.51
C VAL A 280 -7.75 13.32 -39.32
N GLY A 281 -9.04 13.29 -39.01
CA GLY A 281 -9.79 12.06 -38.72
C GLY A 281 -9.65 11.57 -37.27
N ALA A 282 -9.11 12.38 -36.36
CA ALA A 282 -9.19 12.10 -34.93
C ALA A 282 -10.65 12.14 -34.43
N CYS A 283 -10.93 11.38 -33.38
CA CYS A 283 -12.23 11.37 -32.72
C CYS A 283 -12.57 12.72 -32.04
N ASP A 284 -13.87 12.94 -31.77
CA ASP A 284 -14.37 14.20 -31.17
C ASP A 284 -14.06 14.33 -29.66
N ASP A 285 -13.86 13.20 -28.97
CA ASP A 285 -13.65 13.14 -27.52
C ASP A 285 -12.33 12.42 -27.17
N PRO A 286 -11.17 13.08 -27.39
CA PRO A 286 -9.88 12.49 -27.08
C PRO A 286 -9.63 12.28 -25.58
N ASP A 287 -10.36 12.99 -24.72
CA ASP A 287 -10.13 12.98 -23.28
C ASP A 287 -10.63 11.69 -22.63
N HIS A 288 -11.65 11.04 -23.21
CA HIS A 288 -12.15 9.76 -22.72
C HIS A 288 -11.63 8.54 -23.50
N THR A 289 -10.47 8.66 -24.15
CA THR A 289 -9.78 7.53 -24.82
C THR A 289 -8.53 7.12 -24.05
N PHE A 290 -8.29 5.81 -23.95
CA PHE A 290 -7.10 5.28 -23.28
C PHE A 290 -5.82 5.61 -24.06
N TYR A 291 -5.87 5.52 -25.39
CA TYR A 291 -4.78 5.91 -26.27
C TYR A 291 -5.13 7.19 -27.03
N TRP A 292 -4.14 8.06 -27.26
CA TRP A 292 -4.29 9.16 -28.20
C TRP A 292 -3.80 8.76 -29.58
N ILE A 293 -2.52 8.39 -29.69
CA ILE A 293 -1.92 7.83 -30.91
C ILE A 293 -1.92 6.30 -30.74
N PRO A 294 -2.04 5.49 -31.82
CA PRO A 294 -1.98 4.03 -31.70
C PRO A 294 -0.75 3.57 -30.90
N GLY A 295 -1.01 2.86 -29.80
CA GLY A 295 0.01 2.35 -28.88
C GLY A 295 0.67 3.39 -27.96
N HIS A 296 0.16 4.63 -27.89
CA HIS A 296 0.64 5.70 -27.02
C HIS A 296 -0.49 6.32 -26.19
N PRO A 297 -0.33 6.44 -24.86
CA PRO A 297 -1.37 6.93 -23.95
C PRO A 297 -1.91 8.32 -24.31
N SER A 298 -3.19 8.56 -24.02
CA SER A 298 -3.72 9.93 -23.99
C SER A 298 -3.15 10.72 -22.80
N LYS A 299 -3.32 12.04 -22.80
CA LYS A 299 -2.92 12.89 -21.67
C LYS A 299 -3.58 12.46 -20.36
N GLN A 300 -4.85 12.03 -20.39
CA GLN A 300 -5.55 11.57 -19.18
C GLN A 300 -5.01 10.21 -18.72
N THR A 301 -4.59 9.36 -19.66
CA THR A 301 -3.88 8.11 -19.33
C THR A 301 -2.51 8.39 -18.72
N HIS A 302 -1.76 9.37 -19.24
CA HIS A 302 -0.54 9.83 -18.60
C HIS A 302 -0.79 10.40 -17.20
N ARG A 303 -1.90 11.10 -16.99
CA ARG A 303 -2.26 11.58 -15.66
C ARG A 303 -2.49 10.45 -14.68
N ILE A 304 -3.25 9.40 -15.04
CA ILE A 304 -3.44 8.25 -14.13
C ILE A 304 -2.14 7.46 -13.90
N MET A 305 -1.22 7.42 -14.88
CA MET A 305 0.13 6.87 -14.65
C MET A 305 0.87 7.68 -13.57
N GLY A 306 0.75 9.01 -13.58
CA GLY A 306 1.27 9.89 -12.54
C GLY A 306 0.63 9.63 -11.17
N ASP A 307 -0.70 9.54 -11.13
CA ASP A 307 -1.46 9.24 -9.90
C ASP A 307 -1.10 7.86 -9.32
N TYR A 308 -0.86 6.88 -10.20
CA TYR A 308 -0.48 5.52 -9.81
C TYR A 308 0.89 5.52 -9.11
N VAL A 309 1.86 6.25 -9.68
CA VAL A 309 3.17 6.43 -9.05
C VAL A 309 3.04 7.10 -7.69
N ASP A 310 2.26 8.18 -7.57
CA ASP A 310 2.08 8.88 -6.30
C ASP A 310 1.53 7.94 -5.21
N SER A 311 0.52 7.14 -5.55
CA SER A 311 -0.03 6.13 -4.64
C SER A 311 0.96 5.01 -4.27
N SER A 312 1.88 4.64 -5.17
CA SER A 312 2.93 3.64 -4.91
C SER A 312 4.08 4.18 -4.05
N ALA A 313 4.40 5.48 -4.21
CA ALA A 313 5.43 6.18 -3.44
C ALA A 313 4.94 6.51 -2.03
N GLN A 314 3.63 6.64 -1.79
CA GLN A 314 3.05 6.86 -0.47
C GLN A 314 2.59 5.55 0.18
N ARG A 315 3.51 4.60 0.44
CA ARG A 315 3.14 3.40 1.22
C ARG A 315 2.53 3.84 2.56
N ASN A 316 1.28 3.44 2.79
CA ASN A 316 0.53 3.75 4.00
C ASN A 316 0.33 5.26 4.25
N ASP A 317 0.19 6.06 3.18
CA ASP A 317 -0.03 7.52 3.26
C ASP A 317 1.04 8.23 4.11
N GLY A 318 2.31 7.83 3.97
CA GLY A 318 3.42 8.42 4.75
C GLY A 318 3.49 7.97 6.22
N ILE A 319 2.50 7.20 6.71
CA ILE A 319 2.52 6.60 8.05
C ILE A 319 3.46 5.41 8.09
N LYS A 320 4.45 5.43 8.98
CA LYS A 320 5.53 4.43 9.04
C LYS A 320 5.76 3.92 10.45
N LEU A 321 6.15 2.64 10.54
CA LEU A 321 6.67 2.07 11.78
C LEU A 321 8.07 2.64 12.07
N VAL A 322 8.24 3.30 13.21
CA VAL A 322 9.53 3.94 13.61
C VAL A 322 10.19 3.32 14.83
N ILE A 323 9.58 2.27 15.39
CA ILE A 323 10.13 1.52 16.52
C ILE A 323 10.39 0.07 16.10
N GLY A 324 11.37 -0.56 16.76
CA GLY A 324 11.54 -2.01 16.72
C GLY A 324 10.74 -2.71 17.82
N PRO A 325 10.56 -4.03 17.72
CA PRO A 325 9.93 -4.81 18.78
C PRO A 325 10.79 -4.86 20.04
N THR A 326 10.15 -4.97 21.21
CA THR A 326 10.82 -5.08 22.51
C THR A 326 11.00 -6.55 22.86
N CYS A 327 12.01 -7.17 22.26
CA CYS A 327 12.26 -8.59 22.42
C CYS A 327 12.75 -8.93 23.84
N GLY A 328 12.22 -10.00 24.43
CA GLY A 328 12.65 -10.50 25.74
C GLY A 328 12.77 -12.01 25.79
N LYS A 329 13.27 -12.51 26.93
CA LYS A 329 13.37 -13.95 27.17
C LYS A 329 12.01 -14.50 27.59
N LEU A 330 11.60 -15.59 26.94
CA LEU A 330 10.42 -16.32 27.35
C LEU A 330 10.66 -17.02 28.70
N THR A 331 9.94 -16.62 29.75
CA THR A 331 9.96 -17.30 31.05
C THR A 331 8.55 -17.41 31.62
N ALA A 332 8.25 -18.49 32.34
CA ALA A 332 6.94 -18.73 32.95
C ALA A 332 6.61 -17.77 34.12
N THR A 333 7.57 -16.95 34.55
CA THR A 333 7.42 -15.98 35.66
C THR A 333 7.85 -14.56 35.26
N GLY A 334 8.16 -14.35 33.98
CA GLY A 334 8.79 -13.14 33.47
C GLY A 334 7.84 -11.96 33.33
N ASN A 335 8.42 -10.85 32.87
CA ASN A 335 7.64 -9.73 32.39
C ASN A 335 7.24 -9.98 30.94
N VAL A 336 6.08 -9.46 30.56
CA VAL A 336 5.57 -9.52 29.19
C VAL A 336 6.55 -8.79 28.27
N THR A 337 6.93 -9.45 27.18
CA THR A 337 7.82 -8.92 26.14
C THR A 337 7.41 -9.51 24.79
N ASP A 338 7.86 -8.91 23.70
CA ASP A 338 7.70 -9.52 22.39
C ASP A 338 8.56 -10.79 22.31
N THR A 339 7.98 -11.87 21.79
CA THR A 339 8.65 -13.17 21.69
C THR A 339 8.11 -13.96 20.50
N ASN A 340 8.99 -14.66 19.80
CA ASN A 340 8.69 -15.68 18.81
C ASN A 340 9.32 -17.02 19.23
N SER A 341 8.53 -17.87 19.90
CA SER A 341 8.89 -19.24 20.27
C SER A 341 8.59 -20.23 19.14
N GLY A 342 9.30 -20.06 18.03
CA GLY A 342 9.35 -21.04 16.94
C GLY A 342 8.26 -20.94 15.87
N LEU A 343 7.49 -19.85 15.80
CA LEU A 343 6.72 -19.56 14.60
C LEU A 343 7.67 -19.32 13.42
N PHE A 344 7.28 -19.84 12.27
CA PHE A 344 7.99 -19.64 11.02
C PHE A 344 7.88 -18.20 10.51
N ASP A 345 8.70 -17.88 9.50
CA ASP A 345 8.43 -16.74 8.63
C ASP A 345 6.97 -16.79 8.17
N ILE A 346 6.28 -15.66 8.32
CA ILE A 346 4.85 -15.54 8.09
C ILE A 346 4.41 -16.03 6.69
N LYS A 347 5.30 -16.01 5.70
CA LYS A 347 5.05 -16.52 4.34
C LYS A 347 4.86 -18.04 4.24
N LYS A 348 5.25 -18.78 5.27
CA LYS A 348 5.05 -20.24 5.32
C LYS A 348 3.60 -20.61 5.59
N TYR A 349 2.82 -19.71 6.20
CA TYR A 349 1.41 -19.98 6.47
C TYR A 349 0.57 -19.72 5.23
N LYS A 350 -0.31 -20.67 4.91
CA LYS A 350 -1.24 -20.64 3.76
C LYS A 350 -2.67 -20.36 4.19
N THR A 351 -3.00 -20.61 5.45
CA THR A 351 -4.26 -20.24 6.07
C THR A 351 -3.98 -19.49 7.37
N ILE A 352 -4.73 -18.42 7.62
CA ILE A 352 -4.79 -17.70 8.89
C ILE A 352 -6.22 -17.83 9.42
N VAL A 353 -6.38 -18.34 10.64
CA VAL A 353 -7.66 -18.41 11.37
C VAL A 353 -7.60 -17.44 12.53
N SER A 354 -8.54 -16.52 12.61
CA SER A 354 -8.48 -15.43 13.60
C SER A 354 -9.70 -15.39 14.50
N PHE A 355 -9.41 -15.30 15.80
CA PHE A 355 -10.35 -15.06 16.88
C PHE A 355 -10.00 -13.74 17.56
N GLY A 356 -11.01 -12.97 17.93
CA GLY A 356 -10.77 -11.71 18.62
C GLY A 356 -11.91 -10.73 18.63
N ASP A 357 -11.59 -9.48 18.98
CA ASP A 357 -12.58 -8.42 19.13
C ASP A 357 -12.65 -7.47 17.91
N SER A 358 -13.10 -6.23 18.14
CA SER A 358 -13.27 -5.20 17.11
C SER A 358 -11.97 -4.77 16.42
N TYR A 359 -10.80 -5.05 16.99
CA TYR A 359 -9.51 -4.75 16.35
C TYR A 359 -9.12 -5.81 15.32
N THR A 360 -9.78 -6.97 15.35
CA THR A 360 -9.50 -8.12 14.47
C THR A 360 -10.69 -8.46 13.56
N ALA A 361 -11.91 -8.08 13.95
CA ALA A 361 -13.13 -8.36 13.19
C ALA A 361 -13.14 -7.69 11.81
N GLY A 362 -13.10 -8.52 10.77
CA GLY A 362 -13.29 -8.23 9.35
C GLY A 362 -14.76 -8.03 8.96
N GLY A 363 -15.72 -8.20 9.87
CA GLY A 363 -17.14 -7.97 9.60
C GLY A 363 -17.91 -9.22 9.15
N VAL A 364 -17.26 -10.37 9.10
CA VAL A 364 -17.91 -11.70 9.14
C VAL A 364 -17.59 -12.37 10.48
N ARG A 365 -18.10 -13.58 10.71
CA ARG A 365 -17.91 -14.30 12.00
C ARG A 365 -17.96 -15.82 11.88
N ASP A 366 -17.74 -16.34 10.68
CA ASP A 366 -17.95 -17.74 10.32
C ASP A 366 -16.83 -18.29 9.42
N GLY A 367 -15.74 -17.54 9.23
CA GLY A 367 -14.63 -17.94 8.37
C GLY A 367 -14.90 -17.78 6.86
N SER A 368 -16.04 -17.22 6.46
CA SER A 368 -16.34 -16.94 5.05
C SER A 368 -15.49 -15.78 4.49
N PRO A 369 -15.37 -15.65 3.15
CA PRO A 369 -14.65 -14.52 2.55
C PRO A 369 -15.21 -13.17 2.98
N LEU A 370 -14.32 -12.22 3.26
CA LEU A 370 -14.72 -10.88 3.67
C LEU A 370 -15.24 -10.06 2.49
N ALA A 371 -16.19 -9.17 2.77
CA ALA A 371 -16.52 -8.08 1.87
C ALA A 371 -15.32 -7.12 1.68
N ALA A 372 -15.30 -6.39 0.56
CA ALA A 372 -14.30 -5.37 0.32
C ALA A 372 -14.32 -4.30 1.43
N PRO A 373 -13.15 -3.82 1.91
CA PRO A 373 -13.05 -2.88 3.02
C PRO A 373 -13.34 -1.44 2.56
N VAL A 374 -14.58 -1.20 2.14
CA VAL A 374 -15.06 0.10 1.61
C VAL A 374 -16.07 0.73 2.57
N ILE A 375 -15.94 2.04 2.78
CA ILE A 375 -16.91 2.83 3.55
C ILE A 375 -18.17 3.05 2.72
N ILE A 376 -19.31 2.66 3.27
CA ILE A 376 -20.63 2.94 2.69
C ILE A 376 -21.36 3.89 3.65
N PRO A 377 -21.52 5.19 3.30
CA PRO A 377 -22.22 6.15 4.14
C PRO A 377 -23.65 5.69 4.49
N PRO A 378 -24.16 6.06 5.69
CA PRO A 378 -23.51 6.89 6.69
C PRO A 378 -22.48 6.14 7.55
N SER A 379 -22.41 4.81 7.46
CA SER A 379 -21.61 4.00 8.38
C SER A 379 -20.11 4.33 8.31
N PRO A 380 -19.43 4.52 9.45
CA PRO A 380 -17.98 4.65 9.49
C PRO A 380 -17.26 3.30 9.41
N LYS A 381 -17.97 2.19 9.24
CA LYS A 381 -17.38 0.85 9.24
C LYS A 381 -17.13 0.35 7.82
N ALA A 382 -15.86 0.23 7.43
CA ALA A 382 -15.49 -0.21 6.09
C ALA A 382 -15.77 -1.70 5.93
N GLY A 383 -16.69 -2.12 5.05
CA GLY A 383 -17.05 -3.54 4.88
C GLY A 383 -17.43 -4.26 6.19
N GLY A 384 -17.94 -3.52 7.20
CA GLY A 384 -18.25 -4.04 8.53
C GLY A 384 -17.12 -3.97 9.57
N ARG A 385 -15.88 -3.66 9.19
CA ARG A 385 -14.74 -3.47 10.12
C ARG A 385 -14.98 -2.25 11.00
N THR A 386 -14.58 -2.27 12.26
CA THR A 386 -14.62 -1.06 13.12
C THR A 386 -13.41 -0.15 12.84
N THR A 387 -13.16 0.13 11.55
CA THR A 387 -12.10 1.01 11.04
C THR A 387 -12.49 1.50 9.62
N ASN A 388 -11.69 2.37 9.00
CA ASN A 388 -11.90 2.90 7.64
C ASN A 388 -11.22 2.07 6.53
N GLY A 389 -10.82 0.84 6.81
CA GLY A 389 -10.18 -0.05 5.85
C GLY A 389 -9.92 -1.46 6.42
N PRO A 390 -8.88 -2.17 5.93
CA PRO A 390 -8.52 -3.48 6.46
C PRO A 390 -8.00 -3.41 7.90
N VAL A 391 -8.32 -4.40 8.73
CA VAL A 391 -7.68 -4.56 10.04
C VAL A 391 -6.24 -5.11 9.93
N TRP A 392 -5.53 -5.19 11.05
CA TRP A 392 -4.10 -5.56 11.06
C TRP A 392 -3.86 -6.96 10.48
N ILE A 393 -4.72 -7.94 10.79
CA ILE A 393 -4.50 -9.32 10.35
C ILE A 393 -4.82 -9.52 8.87
N GLU A 394 -5.76 -8.74 8.31
CA GLU A 394 -6.00 -8.70 6.85
C GLU A 394 -4.74 -8.22 6.12
N ASN A 395 -4.05 -7.20 6.64
CA ASN A 395 -2.77 -6.72 6.11
C ASN A 395 -1.65 -7.78 6.19
N ILE A 396 -1.71 -8.72 7.13
CA ILE A 396 -0.77 -9.85 7.16
C ILE A 396 -1.16 -10.89 6.12
N ALA A 397 -2.43 -11.28 6.06
CA ALA A 397 -2.93 -12.27 5.12
C ALA A 397 -2.68 -11.85 3.67
N ASN A 398 -2.99 -10.59 3.32
CA ASN A 398 -2.79 -10.04 1.99
C ASN A 398 -1.31 -10.00 1.60
N ASP A 399 -0.42 -9.60 2.51
CA ASP A 399 1.03 -9.54 2.26
C ASP A 399 1.66 -10.88 1.91
N VAL A 400 1.07 -11.98 2.36
CA VAL A 400 1.60 -13.34 2.18
C VAL A 400 0.74 -14.20 1.26
N GLY A 401 -0.40 -13.68 0.78
CA GLY A 401 -1.38 -14.42 0.00
C GLY A 401 -1.99 -15.61 0.75
N ALA A 402 -2.18 -15.50 2.07
CA ALA A 402 -2.82 -16.55 2.86
C ALA A 402 -4.35 -16.44 2.76
N ARG A 403 -5.04 -17.58 2.77
CA ARG A 403 -6.48 -17.64 2.97
C ARG A 403 -6.79 -17.15 4.38
N PHE A 404 -7.63 -16.13 4.50
CA PHE A 404 -8.06 -15.58 5.78
C PHE A 404 -9.42 -16.14 6.18
N MET A 405 -9.52 -16.68 7.41
CA MET A 405 -10.75 -17.13 8.03
C MET A 405 -11.00 -16.32 9.29
N ASP A 406 -12.01 -15.46 9.24
CA ASP A 406 -12.34 -14.54 10.33
C ASP A 406 -13.51 -15.05 11.17
N TYR A 407 -13.27 -15.17 12.47
CA TYR A 407 -14.29 -15.45 13.49
C TYR A 407 -14.41 -14.32 14.51
N ALA A 408 -13.56 -13.29 14.42
CA ALA A 408 -13.51 -12.22 15.40
C ALA A 408 -14.79 -11.37 15.37
N VAL A 409 -15.32 -10.99 16.53
CA VAL A 409 -16.53 -10.17 16.63
C VAL A 409 -16.31 -8.91 17.47
N GLY A 410 -16.78 -7.78 16.92
CA GLY A 410 -16.72 -6.51 17.62
C GLY A 410 -17.39 -6.55 19.01
N GLY A 411 -16.64 -6.14 20.04
CA GLY A 411 -17.09 -6.13 21.42
C GLY A 411 -16.99 -7.47 22.16
N ALA A 412 -16.36 -8.48 21.56
CA ALA A 412 -16.19 -9.78 22.18
C ALA A 412 -15.29 -9.73 23.43
N VAL A 413 -15.72 -10.42 24.49
CA VAL A 413 -14.93 -10.71 25.69
C VAL A 413 -14.35 -12.13 25.60
N THR A 414 -13.53 -12.56 26.55
CA THR A 414 -13.05 -13.95 26.57
C THR A 414 -14.17 -14.94 26.86
N ASP A 415 -15.03 -14.64 27.83
CA ASP A 415 -16.23 -15.40 28.22
C ASP A 415 -17.27 -14.44 28.80
N LYS A 416 -18.44 -14.33 28.16
CA LYS A 416 -19.48 -13.37 28.59
C LYS A 416 -20.15 -13.73 29.91
N THR A 417 -20.06 -14.99 30.35
CA THR A 417 -20.61 -15.43 31.63
C THR A 417 -19.83 -14.86 32.82
N LEU A 418 -18.59 -14.41 32.60
CA LEU A 418 -17.77 -13.74 33.61
C LEU A 418 -18.16 -12.27 33.82
N TRP A 419 -18.93 -11.67 32.89
CA TRP A 419 -19.15 -10.24 32.81
C TRP A 419 -20.65 -9.92 32.71
N PRO A 420 -21.36 -9.74 33.85
CA PRO A 420 -22.77 -9.36 33.84
C PRO A 420 -23.09 -8.15 32.93
N SER A 421 -22.19 -7.17 32.86
CA SER A 421 -22.32 -6.00 31.98
C SER A 421 -22.19 -6.30 30.48
N LYS A 422 -21.71 -7.49 30.12
CA LYS A 422 -21.46 -7.97 28.75
C LYS A 422 -22.19 -9.29 28.45
N ALA A 423 -23.18 -9.69 29.25
CA ALA A 423 -23.84 -10.99 29.13
C ALA A 423 -24.45 -11.28 27.74
N ASN A 424 -24.79 -10.24 26.97
CA ASN A 424 -25.35 -10.33 25.62
C ASN A 424 -24.31 -10.15 24.50
N ASN A 425 -23.04 -9.96 24.83
CA ASN A 425 -21.97 -9.82 23.84
C ASN A 425 -21.56 -11.18 23.27
N TRP A 426 -20.74 -11.12 22.22
CA TRP A 426 -19.98 -12.26 21.73
C TRP A 426 -18.80 -12.56 22.67
N ASP A 427 -18.24 -13.76 22.55
CA ASP A 427 -17.06 -14.15 23.28
C ASP A 427 -16.19 -15.17 22.55
N PHE A 428 -14.94 -15.33 23.00
CA PHE A 428 -14.01 -16.30 22.43
C PHE A 428 -14.55 -17.73 22.50
N VAL A 429 -15.31 -18.05 23.56
CA VAL A 429 -15.95 -19.36 23.71
C VAL A 429 -16.83 -19.66 22.49
N GLN A 430 -17.74 -18.75 22.16
CA GLN A 430 -18.65 -18.86 21.02
C GLN A 430 -17.91 -18.85 19.67
N GLU A 431 -16.91 -17.99 19.48
CA GLU A 431 -16.15 -17.94 18.23
C GLU A 431 -15.42 -19.26 17.94
N ALA A 432 -14.78 -19.84 18.96
CA ALA A 432 -14.11 -21.14 18.85
C ALA A 432 -15.10 -22.28 18.59
N ASP A 433 -16.27 -22.25 19.24
CA ASP A 433 -17.30 -23.29 19.07
C ASP A 433 -17.86 -23.29 17.64
N ILE A 434 -18.06 -22.10 17.03
CA ILE A 434 -18.45 -21.99 15.62
C ILE A 434 -17.38 -22.59 14.72
N PHE A 435 -16.12 -22.20 14.87
CA PHE A 435 -15.01 -22.74 14.08
C PHE A 435 -14.93 -24.27 14.16
N LEU A 436 -15.05 -24.83 15.37
CA LEU A 436 -14.99 -26.28 15.61
C LEU A 436 -16.21 -27.00 15.01
N SER A 437 -17.42 -26.41 15.10
CA SER A 437 -18.65 -27.01 14.57
C SER A 437 -18.65 -27.19 13.05
N GLN A 438 -17.84 -26.40 12.34
CA GLN A 438 -17.73 -26.43 10.88
C GLN A 438 -16.85 -27.57 10.36
N ASN A 439 -16.17 -28.32 11.24
CA ASN A 439 -15.33 -29.48 10.88
C ASN A 439 -14.30 -29.17 9.76
N ASN A 440 -13.67 -27.99 9.83
CA ASN A 440 -12.68 -27.56 8.87
C ASN A 440 -11.49 -28.54 8.79
N SER A 441 -11.12 -28.99 7.59
CA SER A 441 -9.91 -29.79 7.36
C SER A 441 -8.74 -28.88 6.98
N LEU A 442 -8.01 -28.39 7.99
CA LEU A 442 -6.87 -27.47 7.81
C LEU A 442 -5.54 -28.19 8.02
N ASP A 443 -4.54 -27.86 7.20
CA ASP A 443 -3.17 -28.34 7.42
C ASP A 443 -2.52 -27.56 8.58
N ALA A 444 -2.38 -28.23 9.73
CA ALA A 444 -1.80 -27.65 10.94
C ALA A 444 -0.34 -27.20 10.78
N SER A 445 0.39 -27.70 9.77
CA SER A 445 1.78 -27.29 9.51
C SER A 445 1.88 -25.94 8.80
N THR A 446 0.82 -25.54 8.09
CA THR A 446 0.73 -24.29 7.31
C THR A 446 -0.43 -23.39 7.74
N THR A 447 -1.11 -23.70 8.84
CA THR A 447 -2.17 -22.86 9.43
C THR A 447 -1.66 -22.10 10.65
N LEU A 448 -1.86 -20.78 10.65
CA LEU A 448 -1.62 -19.91 11.79
C LEU A 448 -2.95 -19.54 12.45
N TYR A 449 -3.06 -19.76 13.76
CA TYR A 449 -4.18 -19.29 14.56
C TYR A 449 -3.80 -17.99 15.24
N THR A 450 -4.67 -16.98 15.22
CA THR A 450 -4.43 -15.73 15.93
C THR A 450 -5.47 -15.51 17.01
N VAL A 451 -5.02 -14.97 18.15
CA VAL A 451 -5.88 -14.70 19.31
C VAL A 451 -5.63 -13.28 19.79
N TYR A 452 -6.68 -12.45 19.79
CA TYR A 452 -6.65 -11.07 20.25
C TYR A 452 -7.85 -10.80 21.17
N PHE A 453 -7.65 -10.74 22.48
CA PHE A 453 -8.70 -10.44 23.46
C PHE A 453 -8.13 -9.66 24.64
N GLY A 454 -9.01 -9.09 25.46
CA GLY A 454 -8.65 -8.41 26.72
C GLY A 454 -9.22 -7.00 26.84
N ILE A 455 -9.37 -6.27 25.72
CA ILE A 455 -9.90 -4.90 25.73
C ILE A 455 -11.27 -4.84 26.40
N ASN A 456 -12.19 -5.70 25.97
CA ASN A 456 -13.57 -5.69 26.46
C ASN A 456 -13.69 -6.28 27.86
N ASP A 457 -12.85 -7.26 28.23
CA ASP A 457 -12.80 -7.85 29.56
C ASP A 457 -12.33 -6.84 30.60
N VAL A 458 -11.25 -6.12 30.30
CA VAL A 458 -10.73 -5.07 31.19
C VAL A 458 -11.72 -3.91 31.32
N ALA A 459 -12.32 -3.47 30.21
CA ALA A 459 -13.39 -2.48 30.24
C ALA A 459 -14.62 -2.94 31.06
N ALA A 460 -15.01 -4.22 30.97
CA ALA A 460 -16.09 -4.78 31.77
C ALA A 460 -15.73 -4.83 33.26
N SER A 461 -14.46 -5.10 33.58
CA SER A 461 -13.96 -5.18 34.95
C SER A 461 -14.08 -3.88 35.74
N HIS A 462 -14.08 -2.72 35.05
CA HIS A 462 -14.32 -1.42 35.69
C HIS A 462 -15.74 -1.28 36.24
N LYS A 463 -16.70 -2.05 35.71
CA LYS A 463 -18.10 -2.07 36.16
C LYS A 463 -18.41 -3.29 37.04
N ASP A 464 -17.93 -4.47 36.65
CA ASP A 464 -18.28 -5.75 37.28
C ASP A 464 -17.26 -6.21 38.34
N GLY A 465 -16.12 -5.51 38.45
CA GLY A 465 -15.02 -5.85 39.35
C GLY A 465 -13.91 -6.69 38.68
N SER A 466 -12.67 -6.52 39.13
CA SER A 466 -11.48 -7.14 38.52
C SER A 466 -11.23 -8.59 38.90
N ALA A 467 -12.01 -9.16 39.84
CA ALA A 467 -11.82 -10.53 40.34
C ALA A 467 -11.94 -11.61 39.25
N ASN A 468 -12.63 -11.32 38.14
CA ASN A 468 -12.79 -12.26 37.03
C ASN A 468 -11.69 -12.16 35.96
N LEU A 469 -10.81 -11.14 35.97
CA LEU A 469 -9.73 -11.01 34.99
C LEU A 469 -8.78 -12.23 34.97
N PRO A 470 -8.36 -12.81 36.11
CA PRO A 470 -7.56 -14.04 36.07
C PRO A 470 -8.29 -15.20 35.40
N LYS A 471 -9.62 -15.31 35.56
CA LYS A 471 -10.42 -16.34 34.89
C LYS A 471 -10.54 -16.07 33.40
N ALA A 472 -10.75 -14.81 32.99
CA ALA A 472 -10.76 -14.39 31.60
C ALA A 472 -9.44 -14.73 30.88
N ALA A 473 -8.28 -14.46 31.51
CA ALA A 473 -6.97 -14.86 30.99
C ALA A 473 -6.84 -16.39 30.86
N GLN A 474 -7.43 -17.14 31.80
CA GLN A 474 -7.43 -18.60 31.75
C GLN A 474 -8.25 -19.13 30.57
N VAL A 475 -9.39 -18.51 30.23
CA VAL A 475 -10.22 -18.91 29.08
C VAL A 475 -9.42 -18.86 27.77
N ILE A 476 -8.55 -17.85 27.58
CA ILE A 476 -7.66 -17.78 26.41
C ILE A 476 -6.77 -19.02 26.33
N LEU A 477 -6.13 -19.39 27.45
CA LEU A 477 -5.24 -20.55 27.52
C LEU A 477 -6.02 -21.85 27.28
N ASP A 478 -7.20 -21.98 27.87
CA ASP A 478 -8.03 -23.17 27.76
C ASP A 478 -8.52 -23.38 26.31
N LYS A 479 -8.87 -22.30 25.61
CA LYS A 479 -9.28 -22.37 24.19
C LYS A 479 -8.11 -22.61 23.25
N ILE A 480 -6.92 -22.08 23.52
CA ILE A 480 -5.70 -22.48 22.82
C ILE A 480 -5.44 -23.99 23.02
N GLU A 481 -5.56 -24.48 24.26
CA GLU A 481 -5.40 -25.92 24.56
C GLU A 481 -6.45 -26.78 23.87
N LEU A 482 -7.68 -26.30 23.75
CA LEU A 482 -8.74 -26.97 23.00
C LEU A 482 -8.37 -27.09 21.51
N LEU A 483 -7.89 -26.01 20.88
CA LEU A 483 -7.48 -26.00 19.47
C LEU A 483 -6.23 -26.86 19.20
N LEU A 484 -5.38 -27.10 20.20
CA LEU A 484 -4.23 -28.02 20.10
C LEU A 484 -4.64 -29.49 19.93
N LYS A 485 -5.84 -29.85 20.39
CA LYS A 485 -6.40 -31.22 20.39
C LYS A 485 -7.09 -31.54 19.05
N PRO A 486 -7.36 -32.83 18.76
CA PRO A 486 -8.19 -33.21 17.62
C PRO A 486 -9.58 -32.56 17.68
N PRO A 487 -10.20 -32.23 16.53
CA PRO A 487 -9.72 -32.52 15.17
C PRO A 487 -8.71 -31.50 14.62
N THR A 488 -8.64 -30.29 15.20
CA THR A 488 -7.84 -29.17 14.69
C THR A 488 -6.35 -29.48 14.68
N ASN A 489 -5.83 -30.11 15.74
CA ASN A 489 -4.40 -30.40 15.89
C ASN A 489 -3.53 -29.17 15.65
N ALA A 490 -3.98 -27.97 16.04
CA ALA A 490 -3.28 -26.72 15.79
C ALA A 490 -1.84 -26.79 16.33
N ARG A 491 -0.91 -26.06 15.71
CA ARG A 491 0.50 -26.02 16.15
C ARG A 491 1.08 -24.62 16.23
N SER A 492 0.48 -23.63 15.58
CA SER A 492 1.07 -22.30 15.41
C SER A 492 0.09 -21.22 15.86
N PHE A 493 0.44 -20.47 16.92
CA PHE A 493 -0.40 -19.43 17.51
C PHE A 493 0.30 -18.08 17.56
N LEU A 494 -0.32 -17.05 17.01
CA LEU A 494 0.05 -15.66 17.26
C LEU A 494 -0.90 -15.07 18.28
N VAL A 495 -0.40 -14.78 19.48
CA VAL A 495 -1.15 -14.12 20.54
C VAL A 495 -0.75 -12.66 20.58
N THR A 496 -1.74 -11.77 20.58
CA THR A 496 -1.54 -10.32 20.54
C THR A 496 -2.40 -9.66 21.60
N ASP A 497 -1.91 -8.60 22.24
CA ASP A 497 -2.62 -7.88 23.29
C ASP A 497 -2.50 -6.35 23.11
N SER A 498 -3.56 -5.63 23.47
CA SER A 498 -3.55 -4.18 23.74
C SER A 498 -4.72 -3.79 24.67
N TYR A 499 -4.94 -4.53 25.77
CA TYR A 499 -6.16 -4.42 26.58
C TYR A 499 -6.52 -2.97 27.01
N GLY A 500 -5.53 -2.09 27.16
CA GLY A 500 -5.68 -0.76 27.77
C GLY A 500 -5.63 0.44 26.83
N TYR A 501 -5.57 0.29 25.51
CA TYR A 501 -5.40 1.43 24.58
C TYR A 501 -4.18 2.33 24.92
N GLY A 502 -3.08 1.73 25.39
CA GLY A 502 -1.89 2.45 25.88
C GLY A 502 -2.02 3.00 27.31
N SER A 503 -3.05 2.57 28.06
CA SER A 503 -3.07 2.71 29.52
C SER A 503 -2.59 1.41 30.17
N HIS A 504 -1.93 1.57 31.31
CA HIS A 504 -1.42 0.47 32.13
C HIS A 504 -2.11 0.53 33.48
N GLU A 505 -2.66 -0.59 33.90
CA GLU A 505 -3.35 -0.72 35.19
C GLU A 505 -3.10 -2.12 35.74
N ALA A 506 -2.85 -2.21 37.04
CA ALA A 506 -2.39 -3.45 37.67
C ALA A 506 -3.27 -4.67 37.37
N PRO A 507 -4.62 -4.60 37.35
CA PRO A 507 -5.45 -5.75 37.01
C PRO A 507 -5.30 -6.21 35.55
N GLY A 508 -5.21 -5.26 34.61
CA GLY A 508 -5.01 -5.59 33.19
C GLY A 508 -3.59 -6.09 32.91
N ASP A 509 -2.57 -5.52 33.56
CA ASP A 509 -1.19 -6.00 33.44
C ASP A 509 -1.07 -7.43 34.00
N ALA A 510 -1.80 -7.72 35.09
CA ALA A 510 -1.89 -9.07 35.63
C ALA A 510 -2.62 -10.05 34.68
N PHE A 511 -3.69 -9.61 34.01
CA PHE A 511 -4.36 -10.39 32.95
C PHE A 511 -3.39 -10.75 31.83
N LYS A 512 -2.73 -9.75 31.24
CA LYS A 512 -1.77 -9.91 30.14
C LYS A 512 -0.60 -10.81 30.54
N LYS A 513 -0.04 -10.57 31.72
CA LYS A 513 1.04 -11.39 32.29
C LYS A 513 0.62 -12.84 32.53
N LYS A 514 -0.62 -13.09 32.95
CA LYS A 514 -1.14 -14.45 33.11
C LYS A 514 -1.26 -15.19 31.77
N VAL A 515 -1.70 -14.52 30.70
CA VAL A 515 -1.72 -15.12 29.35
C VAL A 515 -0.29 -15.42 28.88
N PHE A 516 0.62 -14.46 28.96
CA PHE A 516 2.02 -14.61 28.55
C PHE A 516 2.73 -15.76 29.29
N ASN A 517 2.65 -15.77 30.62
CA ASN A 517 3.26 -16.83 31.44
C ASN A 517 2.59 -18.18 31.22
N GLY A 518 1.27 -18.22 31.06
CA GLY A 518 0.51 -19.44 30.87
C GLY A 518 0.81 -20.13 29.54
N ILE A 519 0.96 -19.37 28.44
CA ILE A 519 1.35 -19.96 27.15
C ILE A 519 2.82 -20.39 27.14
N ALA A 520 3.69 -19.66 27.86
CA ALA A 520 5.08 -20.07 28.09
C ALA A 520 5.15 -21.42 28.83
N GLU A 521 4.35 -21.58 29.89
CA GLU A 521 4.24 -22.84 30.63
C GLU A 521 3.64 -23.95 29.76
N MET A 522 2.58 -23.65 28.99
CA MET A 522 1.96 -24.60 28.07
C MET A 522 2.96 -25.14 27.05
N LYS A 523 3.87 -24.31 26.53
CA LYS A 523 4.94 -24.73 25.62
C LYS A 523 5.88 -25.78 26.23
N THR A 524 6.11 -25.75 27.55
CA THR A 524 6.91 -26.78 28.23
C THR A 524 6.20 -28.14 28.28
N ARG A 525 4.86 -28.13 28.30
CA ARG A 525 4.01 -29.34 28.34
C ARG A 525 3.61 -29.86 26.96
N VAL A 526 3.63 -28.99 25.93
CA VAL A 526 3.25 -29.31 24.55
C VAL A 526 4.42 -29.03 23.60
N PRO A 527 5.32 -30.01 23.36
CA PRO A 527 6.53 -29.79 22.55
C PRO A 527 6.25 -29.27 21.14
N GLY A 528 5.12 -29.67 20.53
CA GLY A 528 4.69 -29.28 19.19
C GLY A 528 4.08 -27.87 19.08
N LEU A 529 3.77 -27.20 20.20
CA LEU A 529 3.26 -25.83 20.19
C LEU A 529 4.35 -24.87 19.71
N LYS A 530 4.02 -24.01 18.76
CA LYS A 530 4.81 -22.84 18.36
C LYS A 530 3.94 -21.63 18.62
N PHE A 531 4.51 -20.59 19.20
CA PHE A 531 3.75 -19.38 19.38
C PHE A 531 4.63 -18.14 19.32
N ALA A 532 4.00 -17.01 19.03
CA ALA A 532 4.56 -15.71 19.32
C ALA A 532 3.59 -14.93 20.20
N PHE A 533 4.14 -14.11 21.07
CA PHE A 533 3.40 -13.11 21.83
C PHE A 533 3.89 -11.73 21.38
N VAL A 534 2.98 -10.87 20.92
CA VAL A 534 3.30 -9.51 20.46
C VAL A 534 2.45 -8.52 21.25
N ASP A 535 3.10 -7.65 22.00
CA ASP A 535 2.44 -6.67 22.87
C ASP A 535 2.35 -5.33 22.15
N PHE A 536 1.15 -4.98 21.67
CA PHE A 536 0.94 -3.69 21.00
C PHE A 536 1.00 -2.51 21.98
N ALA A 537 1.03 -2.73 23.31
CA ALA A 537 1.24 -1.64 24.25
C ALA A 537 2.51 -0.85 23.93
N TYR A 538 3.59 -1.49 23.47
CA TYR A 538 4.80 -0.79 23.03
C TYR A 538 4.55 0.18 21.87
N LEU A 539 3.71 -0.21 20.91
CA LEU A 539 3.33 0.64 19.78
C LEU A 539 2.50 1.83 20.27
N TRP A 540 1.54 1.59 21.15
CA TRP A 540 0.71 2.64 21.74
C TRP A 540 1.51 3.61 22.60
N ASP A 541 2.39 3.11 23.46
CA ASP A 541 3.27 3.91 24.30
C ASP A 541 4.20 4.79 23.46
N ALA A 542 4.73 4.27 22.36
CA ALA A 542 5.58 5.03 21.45
C ALA A 542 4.83 6.13 20.70
N VAL A 543 3.58 5.88 20.27
CA VAL A 543 2.73 6.86 19.59
C VAL A 543 2.25 7.94 20.56
N ARG A 544 1.78 7.55 21.75
CA ARG A 544 1.21 8.47 22.76
C ARG A 544 2.28 9.16 23.60
N GLY A 545 3.47 8.60 23.68
CA GLY A 545 4.59 9.12 24.44
C GLY A 545 5.26 10.33 23.78
N LYS A 546 6.22 10.93 24.50
CA LYS A 546 7.00 12.07 23.99
C LYS A 546 8.02 11.68 22.92
N THR A 547 8.52 10.44 22.98
CA THR A 547 9.58 9.97 22.09
C THR A 547 9.30 8.50 21.74
N PRO A 548 9.15 8.15 20.45
CA PRO A 548 9.28 9.03 19.28
C PRO A 548 8.05 9.96 19.08
N GLY A 549 6.88 9.62 19.64
CA GLY A 549 5.64 10.40 19.51
C GLY A 549 4.96 10.25 18.16
N TYR A 550 3.64 10.52 18.10
CA TYR A 550 2.80 10.26 16.93
C TYR A 550 3.29 10.91 15.64
N ALA A 551 3.86 12.12 15.70
CA ALA A 551 4.39 12.82 14.54
C ALA A 551 5.58 12.09 13.88
N ALA A 552 6.39 11.36 14.66
CA ALA A 552 7.49 10.58 14.09
C ALA A 552 6.99 9.40 13.24
N PHE A 553 5.83 8.84 13.59
CA PHE A 553 5.14 7.83 12.78
C PHE A 553 4.47 8.44 11.55
N GLY A 554 4.35 9.77 11.46
CA GLY A 554 3.68 10.49 10.37
C GLY A 554 2.26 10.95 10.70
N TYR A 555 1.73 10.65 11.90
CA TYR A 555 0.40 11.12 12.28
C TYR A 555 0.38 12.64 12.53
N THR A 556 -0.74 13.28 12.22
CA THR A 556 -1.03 14.67 12.59
C THR A 556 -1.84 14.76 13.88
N SER A 557 -2.51 13.67 14.28
CA SER A 557 -3.30 13.59 15.51
C SER A 557 -3.41 12.18 16.03
N ILE A 558 -3.49 12.04 17.36
CA ILE A 558 -3.84 10.78 18.04
C ILE A 558 -5.34 10.64 18.31
N GLY A 559 -6.14 11.68 18.01
CA GLY A 559 -7.59 11.66 18.18
C GLY A 559 -8.29 10.78 17.14
N SER A 560 -9.59 10.53 17.35
CA SER A 560 -10.44 9.89 16.36
C SER A 560 -10.87 10.87 15.28
N CYS A 561 -10.87 10.41 14.03
CA CYS A 561 -11.38 11.20 12.92
C CYS A 561 -12.91 11.36 12.95
N THR A 562 -13.66 10.32 13.32
CA THR A 562 -15.11 10.39 13.49
C THR A 562 -15.50 10.76 14.92
N LEU A 563 -16.71 11.31 15.06
CA LEU A 563 -17.28 11.67 16.37
C LEU A 563 -17.79 10.45 17.15
N ASN A 564 -18.24 9.40 16.44
CA ASN A 564 -18.77 8.17 17.01
C ASN A 564 -18.69 7.01 16.00
N SER A 565 -19.19 5.84 16.39
CA SER A 565 -19.18 4.62 15.58
C SER A 565 -20.41 4.45 14.66
N SER A 566 -21.30 5.44 14.60
CA SER A 566 -22.58 5.37 13.89
C SER A 566 -22.60 6.12 12.56
N THR A 567 -21.82 7.21 12.44
CA THR A 567 -21.82 8.04 11.23
C THR A 567 -20.43 8.59 10.86
N ILE A 568 -20.19 8.80 9.57
CA ILE A 568 -19.07 9.59 9.03
C ILE A 568 -19.37 11.09 8.98
N GLU A 569 -20.59 11.50 9.29
CA GLU A 569 -20.95 12.92 9.35
C GLU A 569 -20.11 13.61 10.43
N GLY A 570 -19.45 14.71 10.05
CA GLY A 570 -18.50 15.42 10.91
C GLY A 570 -17.14 14.73 11.07
N ALA A 571 -16.84 13.72 10.25
CA ALA A 571 -15.49 13.14 10.20
C ALA A 571 -14.45 14.19 9.78
N CYS A 572 -13.23 14.04 10.27
CA CYS A 572 -12.09 14.88 9.91
C CYS A 572 -11.77 14.83 8.41
N ASN A 573 -11.10 15.87 7.90
CA ASN A 573 -10.74 15.98 6.48
C ASN A 573 -9.57 15.05 6.07
N ASP A 574 -8.76 14.60 7.02
CA ASP A 574 -7.57 13.79 6.78
C ASP A 574 -7.55 12.52 7.65
N PRO A 575 -8.41 11.54 7.34
CA PRO A 575 -8.45 10.30 8.11
C PRO A 575 -7.16 9.49 8.03
N ASN A 576 -6.36 9.69 6.97
CA ASN A 576 -5.16 8.90 6.72
C ASN A 576 -4.03 9.20 7.72
N HIS A 577 -4.01 10.41 8.30
CA HIS A 577 -2.99 10.82 9.27
C HIS A 577 -3.52 10.93 10.70
N THR A 578 -4.65 10.31 11.00
CA THR A 578 -5.18 10.15 12.37
C THR A 578 -4.88 8.75 12.90
N PHE A 579 -4.46 8.66 14.17
CA PHE A 579 -4.18 7.37 14.80
C PHE A 579 -5.46 6.54 14.96
N TYR A 580 -6.56 7.17 15.36
CA TYR A 580 -7.87 6.54 15.47
C TYR A 580 -8.79 7.03 14.35
N TRP A 581 -9.57 6.12 13.79
CA TRP A 581 -10.65 6.48 12.87
C TRP A 581 -11.96 6.68 13.64
N ILE A 582 -12.45 5.61 14.28
CA ILE A 582 -13.57 5.66 15.22
C ILE A 582 -13.00 5.88 16.63
N PRO A 583 -13.72 6.53 17.57
CA PRO A 583 -13.27 6.63 18.96
C PRO A 583 -12.76 5.29 19.51
N ASN A 584 -11.51 5.29 19.98
CA ASN A 584 -10.77 4.13 20.50
C ASN A 584 -10.56 2.97 19.50
N HIS A 585 -10.70 3.20 18.19
CA HIS A 585 -10.48 2.18 17.16
C HIS A 585 -9.50 2.67 16.08
N PRO A 586 -8.40 1.95 15.84
CA PRO A 586 -7.32 2.37 14.96
C PRO A 586 -7.80 2.71 13.55
N SER A 587 -7.18 3.70 12.91
CA SER A 587 -7.33 3.90 11.46
C SER A 587 -6.73 2.74 10.68
N LYS A 588 -7.07 2.63 9.39
CA LYS A 588 -6.49 1.62 8.50
C LYS A 588 -4.96 1.74 8.43
N GLN A 589 -4.42 2.95 8.52
CA GLN A 589 -2.97 3.18 8.55
C GLN A 589 -2.34 2.70 9.85
N THR A 590 -3.05 2.86 10.97
CA THR A 590 -2.62 2.29 12.25
C THR A 590 -2.66 0.77 12.23
N HIS A 591 -3.71 0.17 11.66
CA HIS A 591 -3.77 -1.29 11.45
C HIS A 591 -2.63 -1.80 10.56
N ARG A 592 -2.20 -1.02 9.57
CA ARG A 592 -1.05 -1.38 8.74
C ARG A 592 0.26 -1.41 9.53
N ILE A 593 0.52 -0.41 10.38
CA ILE A 593 1.74 -0.42 11.23
C ILE A 593 1.68 -1.49 12.32
N MET A 594 0.49 -1.86 12.83
CA MET A 594 0.33 -3.04 13.70
C MET A 594 0.78 -4.31 12.98
N ALA A 595 0.36 -4.50 11.73
CA ALA A 595 0.77 -5.65 10.92
C ALA A 595 2.27 -5.68 10.64
N ASP A 596 2.87 -4.51 10.39
CA ASP A 596 4.32 -4.39 10.19
C ASP A 596 5.08 -4.66 11.50
N TYR A 597 4.58 -4.22 12.66
CA TYR A 597 5.17 -4.49 13.98
C TYR A 597 5.18 -5.99 14.30
N VAL A 598 4.08 -6.70 14.07
CA VAL A 598 4.01 -8.16 14.21
C VAL A 598 5.08 -8.84 13.34
N LYS A 599 5.20 -8.43 12.07
CA LYS A 599 6.19 -9.02 11.15
C LYS A 599 7.63 -8.80 11.62
N GLU A 600 7.92 -7.64 12.20
CA GLU A 600 9.22 -7.36 12.80
C GLU A 600 9.46 -8.18 14.07
N ALA A 601 8.46 -8.33 14.95
CA ALA A 601 8.55 -9.16 16.15
C ALA A 601 8.82 -10.62 15.82
N LEU A 602 8.10 -11.20 14.86
CA LEU A 602 8.32 -12.57 14.38
C LEU A 602 9.73 -12.77 13.81
N LYS A 603 10.31 -11.74 13.21
CA LYS A 603 11.64 -11.81 12.61
C LYS A 603 12.76 -11.64 13.63
N LYS A 604 12.57 -10.76 14.63
CA LYS A 604 13.65 -10.29 15.51
C LYS A 604 13.66 -10.92 16.89
N CYS A 605 12.52 -11.36 17.41
CA CYS A 605 12.40 -11.82 18.80
C CYS A 605 12.47 -13.35 18.93
N LEU A 606 13.51 -13.96 18.35
CA LEU A 606 13.69 -15.42 18.30
C LEU A 606 14.14 -16.04 19.63
#